data_AF-A0A445G3T8-F1
#
_entry.id   AF-A0A445G3T8-F1
#
_cell.length_a   1.000
_cell.length_b   1.000
_cell.length_c   1.000
_cell.angle_alpha   90.00
_cell.angle_beta   90.00
_cell.angle_gamma   90.00
#
_symmetry.space_group_name_H-M   'P 1'
#
loop_
_entity.id
_entity.type
_entity.pdbx_description
1 polymer ?
#
loop_
_entity_poly.entity_id
_entity_poly.type
_entity_poly.pdbx_seq_one_letter_code
_entity_poly.pdbx_strand_id
1 'polypeptide(L)'
;MFTSLHTPILHPRYCHHPTPSCTQFSPLALPPFHRTLSFLAPPPLLPAAPALSAASAAKPDKSGEQKWVHEGLIMESLPNGMFRVRLDNEDLILGYISGKIRKNYVRILPGDRVKVEVTRYDSSKGRIVYRLRSSTPS
;
A
#
# COMPACT_ATOMS: atom_id res chain seq x y z
N MET A 1 -49.26 -23.07 33.54
CA MET A 1 -49.37 -21.69 34.06
C MET A 1 -48.49 -20.81 33.21
N PHE A 2 -49.11 -20.03 32.32
CA PHE A 2 -48.46 -19.07 31.41
C PHE A 2 -48.45 -17.71 32.09
N THR A 3 -47.29 -17.08 32.22
CA THR A 3 -47.20 -15.61 32.33
C THR A 3 -46.09 -15.12 31.43
N SER A 4 -46.52 -14.49 30.35
CA SER A 4 -45.76 -13.65 29.44
C SER A 4 -45.30 -12.36 30.15
N LEU A 5 -44.46 -11.61 29.42
CA LEU A 5 -44.21 -10.16 29.45
C LEU A 5 -42.78 -9.80 29.87
N HIS A 6 -41.88 -9.58 28.91
CA HIS A 6 -41.72 -8.36 28.07
C HIS A 6 -40.75 -7.37 28.73
N THR A 7 -39.46 -7.57 28.47
CA THR A 7 -38.43 -6.55 28.72
C THR A 7 -38.31 -5.63 27.50
N PRO A 8 -38.42 -4.30 27.68
CA PRO A 8 -38.35 -3.34 26.59
C PRO A 8 -36.92 -3.07 26.13
N ILE A 9 -36.77 -3.06 24.82
CA ILE A 9 -35.62 -2.58 24.04
C ILE A 9 -35.55 -1.06 24.17
N LEU A 10 -34.45 -0.52 24.69
CA LEU A 10 -34.04 0.89 24.55
C LEU A 10 -32.64 0.89 23.91
N HIS A 11 -32.25 1.67 22.92
CA HIS A 11 -32.86 2.51 21.89
C HIS A 11 -31.72 2.73 20.86
N PRO A 12 -31.99 2.70 19.54
CA PRO A 12 -31.06 3.22 18.55
C PRO A 12 -31.32 4.72 18.37
N ARG A 13 -30.33 5.58 18.66
CA ARG A 13 -30.35 6.98 18.23
C ARG A 13 -29.27 7.18 17.18
N TYR A 14 -29.74 6.99 15.94
CA TYR A 14 -29.24 7.60 14.73
C TYR A 14 -28.84 9.07 14.96
N CYS A 15 -27.62 9.43 14.56
CA CYS A 15 -27.30 10.78 14.13
C CYS A 15 -27.09 10.76 12.62
N HIS A 16 -28.17 11.01 11.88
CA HIS A 16 -28.09 11.46 10.50
C HIS A 16 -27.52 12.87 10.49
N HIS A 17 -26.46 13.09 9.71
CA HIS A 17 -26.01 14.44 9.36
C HIS A 17 -26.60 14.79 7.99
N PRO A 18 -27.54 15.76 7.92
CA PRO A 18 -28.03 16.30 6.65
C PRO A 18 -27.08 17.36 6.09
N THR A 19 -26.90 17.34 4.78
CA THR A 19 -26.20 18.35 3.96
C THR A 19 -26.87 19.72 4.03
N PRO A 20 -26.08 20.80 3.87
CA PRO A 20 -26.40 21.88 2.92
C PRO A 20 -25.12 22.22 2.11
N SER A 21 -25.09 22.81 0.92
CA SER A 21 -26.06 23.49 0.08
C SER A 21 -25.34 23.80 -1.24
N CYS A 22 -26.09 23.70 -2.33
CA CYS A 22 -25.74 24.15 -3.66
C CYS A 22 -25.82 25.69 -3.72
N THR A 23 -24.73 26.37 -4.13
CA THR A 23 -24.72 27.74 -4.71
C THR A 23 -23.47 27.84 -5.57
N GLN A 24 -23.56 27.63 -6.88
CA GLN A 24 -23.83 28.65 -7.92
C GLN A 24 -22.70 29.69 -8.14
N PHE A 25 -22.30 29.77 -9.42
CA PHE A 25 -21.79 30.94 -10.16
C PHE A 25 -20.39 31.50 -9.90
N SER A 26 -19.48 31.25 -10.85
CA SER A 26 -19.12 32.30 -11.84
C SER A 26 -18.32 31.75 -13.03
N PRO A 27 -18.81 31.90 -14.27
CA PRO A 27 -18.00 31.82 -15.48
C PRO A 27 -17.40 33.20 -15.81
N LEU A 28 -16.49 33.24 -16.79
CA LEU A 28 -15.90 34.41 -17.48
C LEU A 28 -14.65 35.04 -16.84
N ALA A 29 -13.50 34.78 -17.45
CA ALA A 29 -12.68 35.83 -18.07
C ALA A 29 -11.46 35.22 -18.77
N LEU A 30 -11.56 35.10 -20.10
CA LEU A 30 -10.39 35.03 -20.98
C LEU A 30 -9.80 36.45 -21.07
N PRO A 31 -8.49 36.66 -20.85
CA PRO A 31 -7.81 37.86 -21.34
C PRO A 31 -7.27 37.66 -22.77
N PRO A 32 -7.29 38.70 -23.61
CA PRO A 32 -6.93 38.64 -25.02
C PRO A 32 -5.43 38.76 -25.30
N PHE A 33 -5.09 38.30 -26.51
CA PHE A 33 -3.83 38.47 -27.24
C PHE A 33 -3.18 39.87 -27.15
N HIS A 34 -1.88 39.91 -26.88
CA HIS A 34 -0.90 40.71 -27.64
C HIS A 34 0.50 40.15 -27.35
N ARG A 35 1.11 39.36 -28.23
CA ARG A 35 1.93 39.78 -29.36
C ARG A 35 2.95 40.88 -29.01
N THR A 36 4.09 40.45 -28.47
CA THR A 36 5.36 41.17 -28.57
C THR A 36 6.41 40.19 -29.10
N LEU A 37 6.82 40.45 -30.34
CA LEU A 37 8.04 39.92 -30.97
C LEU A 37 9.23 40.80 -30.55
N SER A 38 10.44 40.23 -30.67
CA SER A 38 11.78 40.75 -30.29
C SER A 38 12.16 40.43 -28.84
N PHE A 39 13.26 39.75 -28.53
CA PHE A 39 14.62 39.71 -29.10
C PHE A 39 15.13 38.25 -29.11
N LEU A 40 15.56 37.69 -30.24
CA LEU A 40 16.93 37.67 -30.77
C LEU A 40 18.02 37.17 -29.80
N ALA A 41 18.50 35.96 -30.10
CA ALA A 41 19.76 35.29 -29.71
C ALA A 41 19.87 34.63 -28.31
N PRO A 42 20.03 33.30 -28.30
CA PRO A 42 21.18 32.69 -27.61
C PRO A 42 21.86 31.60 -28.50
N PRO A 43 22.92 30.89 -28.06
CA PRO A 43 24.30 30.91 -28.55
C PRO A 43 24.63 29.73 -29.50
N PRO A 44 25.87 29.60 -30.02
CA PRO A 44 26.20 28.73 -31.15
C PRO A 44 26.15 27.23 -30.85
N LEU A 45 25.66 26.51 -31.88
CA LEU A 45 25.95 25.15 -32.32
C LEU A 45 26.85 24.31 -31.39
N LEU A 46 26.23 23.49 -30.53
CA LEU A 46 26.90 22.31 -29.99
C LEU A 46 27.06 21.25 -31.10
N PRO A 47 28.19 20.53 -31.15
CA PRO A 47 28.39 19.44 -32.10
C PRO A 47 27.42 18.29 -31.83
N ALA A 48 26.87 17.74 -32.91
CA ALA A 48 26.01 16.58 -32.91
C ALA A 48 26.66 15.43 -32.13
N ALA A 49 26.06 15.07 -31.00
CA ALA A 49 26.42 13.87 -30.26
C ALA A 49 26.26 12.64 -31.18
N PRO A 50 27.20 11.70 -31.16
CA PRO A 50 27.07 10.47 -31.94
C PRO A 50 25.87 9.66 -31.43
N ALA A 51 24.90 9.45 -32.33
CA ALA A 51 23.87 8.45 -32.17
C ALA A 51 24.52 7.07 -32.23
N LEU A 52 24.79 6.44 -31.09
CA LEU A 52 25.05 5.00 -30.94
C LEU A 52 25.07 4.64 -29.44
N SER A 53 23.95 4.14 -28.93
CA SER A 53 23.85 2.90 -28.13
C SER A 53 22.54 2.89 -27.33
N ALA A 54 21.44 2.60 -28.03
CA ALA A 54 20.27 2.00 -27.40
C ALA A 54 20.55 0.50 -27.25
N ALA A 55 21.13 0.08 -26.13
CA ALA A 55 21.24 -1.32 -25.76
C ALA A 55 21.20 -1.50 -24.23
N SER A 56 20.08 -2.07 -23.78
CA SER A 56 19.84 -2.70 -22.48
C SER A 56 19.85 -1.83 -21.21
N ALA A 57 18.66 -1.33 -20.85
CA ALA A 57 18.31 -0.99 -19.48
C ALA A 57 18.10 -2.26 -18.64
N ALA A 58 19.16 -3.05 -18.42
CA ALA A 58 19.17 -4.06 -17.38
C ALA A 58 19.38 -3.34 -16.04
N LYS A 59 18.32 -3.30 -15.22
CA LYS A 59 18.40 -2.74 -13.86
C LYS A 59 19.46 -3.54 -13.09
N PRO A 60 20.42 -2.87 -12.41
CA PRO A 60 21.51 -3.56 -11.72
C PRO A 60 20.92 -4.50 -10.66
N ASP A 61 21.40 -5.75 -10.68
CA ASP A 61 21.08 -6.75 -9.68
C ASP A 61 21.43 -6.21 -8.29
N LYS A 62 20.42 -6.17 -7.42
CA LYS A 62 20.50 -5.51 -6.11
C LYS A 62 21.60 -6.16 -5.26
N SER A 63 22.58 -5.33 -4.93
CA SER A 63 23.66 -5.58 -3.99
C SER A 63 23.15 -6.09 -2.64
N GLY A 64 23.42 -7.37 -2.37
CA GLY A 64 24.00 -7.87 -1.12
C GLY A 64 23.27 -7.61 0.21
N GLU A 65 21.97 -7.32 0.23
CA GLU A 65 21.25 -7.26 1.50
C GLU A 65 20.96 -8.69 2.00
N GLN A 66 21.63 -9.10 3.09
CA GLN A 66 21.37 -10.38 3.74
C GLN A 66 19.98 -10.35 4.37
N LYS A 67 19.09 -11.19 3.83
CA LYS A 67 17.68 -11.23 4.18
C LYS A 67 17.40 -12.50 4.96
N TRP A 68 16.99 -12.36 6.21
CA TRP A 68 16.68 -13.49 7.06
C TRP A 68 15.21 -13.86 6.93
N VAL A 69 14.91 -15.14 6.77
CA VAL A 69 13.54 -15.62 6.60
C VAL A 69 13.11 -16.33 7.89
N HIS A 70 11.99 -15.90 8.44
CA HIS A 70 11.34 -16.51 9.59
C HIS A 70 9.92 -16.93 9.24
N GLU A 71 9.42 -17.91 9.99
CA GLU A 71 8.03 -18.32 9.94
C GLU A 71 7.28 -17.75 11.15
N GLY A 72 5.98 -17.56 10.98
CA GLY A 72 5.14 -16.99 12.02
C GLY A 72 3.66 -17.11 11.72
N LEU A 73 2.86 -16.77 12.73
CA LEU A 73 1.41 -16.74 12.71
C LEU A 73 0.91 -15.31 12.76
N ILE A 74 -0.09 -15.00 11.94
CA ILE A 74 -0.74 -13.69 12.00
C ILE A 74 -1.74 -13.67 13.15
N MET A 75 -1.56 -12.72 14.06
CA MET A 75 -2.43 -12.52 15.22
C MET A 75 -3.60 -11.61 14.85
N GLU A 76 -3.29 -10.43 14.30
CA GLU A 76 -4.28 -9.37 14.08
C GLU A 76 -4.01 -8.63 12.77
N SER A 77 -5.08 -8.18 12.11
CA SER A 77 -5.03 -7.29 10.95
C SER A 77 -5.26 -5.84 11.37
N LEU A 78 -4.35 -4.94 11.01
CA LEU A 78 -4.47 -3.51 11.24
C LEU A 78 -5.09 -2.80 10.04
N PRO A 79 -5.83 -1.69 10.24
CA PRO A 79 -6.52 -0.97 9.16
C PRO A 79 -5.57 -0.39 8.09
N ASN A 80 -4.28 -0.21 8.42
CA ASN A 80 -3.27 0.33 7.50
C ASN A 80 -2.75 -0.71 6.48
N GLY A 81 -3.40 -1.88 6.38
CA GLY A 81 -2.89 -3.00 5.56
C GLY A 81 -1.59 -3.60 6.11
N MET A 82 -1.38 -3.44 7.42
CA MET A 82 -0.30 -4.07 8.18
C MET A 82 -0.86 -5.17 9.07
N PHE A 83 -0.02 -6.11 9.48
CA PHE A 83 -0.42 -7.26 10.28
C PHE A 83 0.50 -7.39 11.46
N ARG A 84 -0.06 -7.77 12.62
CA ARG A 84 0.72 -8.22 13.76
C ARG A 84 1.04 -9.69 13.55
N VAL A 85 2.32 -10.01 13.45
CA VAL A 85 2.81 -11.38 13.25
C VAL A 85 3.57 -11.80 14.49
N ARG A 86 3.20 -12.94 15.06
CA ARG A 86 3.96 -13.63 16.08
C ARG A 86 4.91 -14.60 15.39
N LEU A 87 6.21 -14.35 15.51
CA LEU A 87 7.23 -15.26 14.99
C LEU A 87 7.31 -16.50 15.87
N ASP A 88 7.85 -17.58 15.32
CA ASP A 88 8.14 -18.78 16.12
C ASP A 88 9.21 -18.51 17.21
N ASN A 89 9.97 -17.42 17.09
CA ASN A 89 10.87 -16.89 18.12
C ASN A 89 10.12 -16.18 19.28
N GLU A 90 8.79 -16.20 19.28
CA GLU A 90 7.90 -15.50 20.22
C GLU A 90 7.85 -13.97 20.10
N ASP A 91 8.66 -13.37 19.23
CA ASP A 91 8.61 -11.93 18.93
C ASP A 91 7.34 -11.53 18.19
N LEU A 92 6.77 -10.39 18.61
CA LEU A 92 5.67 -9.72 17.93
C LEU A 92 6.21 -8.61 17.03
N ILE A 93 6.01 -8.76 15.72
CA ILE A 93 6.51 -7.80 14.73
C ILE A 93 5.38 -7.23 13.89
N LEU A 94 5.67 -6.10 13.26
CA LEU A 94 4.78 -5.44 12.33
C LEU A 94 5.14 -5.85 10.89
N GLY A 95 4.26 -6.62 10.26
CA GLY A 95 4.42 -7.14 8.91
C GLY A 95 3.66 -6.31 7.88
N TYR A 96 4.32 -5.95 6.78
CA TYR A 96 3.64 -5.42 5.60
C TYR A 96 3.68 -6.41 4.43
N ILE A 97 2.67 -6.32 3.58
CA ILE A 97 2.51 -7.21 2.44
C ILE A 97 3.51 -6.86 1.33
N SER A 98 4.25 -7.86 0.83
CA SER A 98 5.09 -7.69 -0.36
C SER A 98 4.25 -7.37 -1.62
N GLY A 99 4.84 -6.62 -2.56
CA GLY A 99 4.16 -6.34 -3.84
C GLY A 99 3.75 -7.59 -4.61
N LYS A 100 4.47 -8.72 -4.43
CA LYS A 100 4.14 -10.01 -5.05
C LYS A 100 2.78 -10.54 -4.57
N ILE A 101 2.49 -10.44 -3.28
CA ILE A 101 1.21 -10.83 -2.70
C ILE A 101 0.08 -9.93 -3.22
N ARG A 102 0.31 -8.60 -3.30
CA ARG A 102 -0.67 -7.64 -3.84
C ARG A 102 -1.04 -7.97 -5.29
N LYS A 103 -0.04 -8.29 -6.12
CA LYS A 103 -0.25 -8.68 -7.53
C LYS A 103 -0.97 -10.01 -7.68
N ASN A 104 -0.73 -10.96 -6.78
CA ASN A 104 -1.35 -12.29 -6.81
C ASN A 104 -2.72 -12.34 -6.11
N TYR A 105 -3.25 -11.19 -5.67
CA TYR A 105 -4.53 -11.06 -4.96
C TYR A 105 -4.69 -12.04 -3.77
N VAL A 106 -3.58 -12.42 -3.12
CA VAL A 106 -3.63 -13.34 -1.98
C VAL A 106 -4.10 -12.57 -0.75
N ARG A 107 -5.24 -12.99 -0.22
CA ARG A 107 -5.80 -12.47 1.02
C ARG A 107 -5.17 -13.17 2.21
N ILE A 108 -4.76 -12.36 3.18
CA ILE A 108 -4.14 -12.80 4.42
C ILE A 108 -5.13 -12.53 5.54
N LEU A 109 -5.45 -13.57 6.31
CA LEU A 109 -6.37 -13.51 7.44
C LEU A 109 -5.62 -13.77 8.75
N PRO A 110 -6.14 -13.30 9.90
CA PRO A 110 -5.63 -13.73 11.20
C PRO A 110 -5.75 -15.26 11.34
N GLY A 111 -4.72 -15.89 11.89
CA GLY A 111 -4.57 -17.34 11.98
C GLY A 111 -3.76 -17.99 10.84
N ASP A 112 -3.43 -17.25 9.78
CA ASP A 112 -2.60 -17.79 8.70
C ASP A 112 -1.13 -17.94 9.10
N ARG A 113 -0.52 -19.05 8.70
CA ARG A 113 0.94 -19.27 8.74
C ARG A 113 1.59 -18.55 7.55
N VAL A 114 2.60 -17.72 7.81
CA VAL A 114 3.28 -16.93 6.79
C VAL A 114 4.80 -16.98 6.93
N LYS A 115 5.49 -16.82 5.79
CA LYS A 115 6.92 -16.54 5.73
C LYS A 115 7.14 -15.04 5.71
N VAL A 116 7.86 -14.57 6.71
CA VAL A 116 8.23 -13.17 6.87
C VAL A 116 9.73 -13.05 6.70
N GLU A 117 10.13 -12.08 5.91
CA GLU A 117 11.53 -11.80 5.71
C GLU A 117 11.89 -10.50 6.43
N VAL A 118 12.89 -10.61 7.29
CA VAL A 118 13.35 -9.60 8.22
C VAL A 118 14.73 -9.13 7.77
N THR A 119 14.93 -7.82 7.74
CA THR A 119 16.23 -7.23 7.47
C THR A 119 17.05 -7.23 8.75
N ARG A 120 18.37 -7.46 8.65
CA ARG A 120 19.30 -7.50 9.81
C ARG A 120 19.18 -6.29 10.76
N TYR A 121 18.82 -5.13 10.22
CA TYR A 121 18.74 -3.88 10.96
C TYR A 121 17.44 -3.72 11.75
N ASP A 122 16.35 -4.34 11.31
CA ASP A 122 15.01 -4.09 11.85
C ASP A 122 14.28 -5.41 12.19
N SER A 123 14.56 -6.00 13.35
CA SER A 123 13.86 -7.20 13.82
C SER A 123 12.38 -6.97 14.13
N SER A 124 11.97 -5.72 14.39
CA SER A 124 10.58 -5.37 14.73
C SER A 124 9.65 -5.20 13.52
N LYS A 125 10.21 -5.17 12.31
CA LYS A 125 9.46 -4.98 11.06
C LYS A 125 9.81 -6.07 10.06
N GLY A 126 8.80 -6.58 9.38
CA GLY A 126 8.99 -7.69 8.45
C GLY A 126 8.24 -7.52 7.14
N ARG A 127 8.76 -8.12 6.08
CA ARG A 127 8.11 -8.21 4.79
C ARG A 127 7.48 -9.58 4.61
N ILE A 128 6.15 -9.63 4.49
CA ILE A 128 5.42 -10.89 4.27
C ILE A 128 5.54 -11.28 2.79
N VAL A 129 6.18 -12.41 2.52
CA VAL A 129 6.49 -12.85 1.15
C VAL A 129 5.60 -13.98 0.67
N TYR A 130 5.23 -14.91 1.56
CA TYR A 130 4.40 -16.03 1.18
C TYR A 130 3.50 -16.51 2.33
N ARG A 131 2.33 -17.05 1.97
CA ARG A 131 1.41 -17.73 2.89
C ARG A 131 1.61 -19.23 2.75
N LEU A 132 1.96 -19.91 3.84
CA LEU A 132 2.15 -21.35 3.85
C LEU A 132 0.78 -22.02 3.74
N ARG A 133 0.59 -22.82 2.68
CA ARG A 133 -0.52 -23.76 2.60
C ARG A 133 0.03 -25.10 3.08
N SER A 134 -0.52 -25.66 4.15
CA SER A 134 -0.26 -27.05 4.51
C SER A 134 -0.89 -27.91 3.43
N SER A 135 -0.11 -28.33 2.44
CA SER A 135 -0.47 -29.45 1.58
C SER A 135 -0.35 -30.70 2.42
N THR A 136 -1.38 -31.01 3.21
CA THR A 136 -1.50 -32.35 3.78
C THR A 136 -1.76 -33.29 2.60
N PRO A 137 -0.85 -34.21 2.23
CA PRO A 137 -1.29 -35.37 1.49
C PRO A 137 -2.18 -36.15 2.46
N SER A 138 -3.43 -36.36 2.06
CA SER A 138 -4.44 -37.16 2.75
C SER A 138 -3.90 -38.46 3.33
#